data_AF-A0A7L9WRB2-F1
#
_entry.id   AF-A0A7L9WRB2-F1
#
_cell.length_a   1.000
_cell.length_b   1.000
_cell.length_c   1.000
_cell.angle_alpha   90.00
_cell.angle_beta   90.00
_cell.angle_gamma   90.00
#
_symmetry.space_group_name_H-M   'P 1'
#
loop_
_entity.id
_entity.type
_entity.pdbx_description
1 polymer ?
#
loop_
_entity_poly.entity_id
_entity_poly.type
_entity_poly.pdbx_seq_one_letter_code
_entity_poly.pdbx_strand_id
1 'polypeptide(L)'
;MTRRNKTAATQTADLKEAERPRAPAIPGATERHRRQGRHLAAIHRMHLSDVAEIRNIIKRIDKDSGAPGQLDDKMKSLAMTRNLRSFGTLCGGECNRLLFHHDAEEQQVFPILELLGSDGLRAVVQKLRDEHEVIHALLRDLASGAKRVRSAPNAAAYAALRATFTSLEGALKSHFHYEETELEEALGVHDAL
;
A
#
# COMPACT_ATOMS: atom_id res chain seq x y z
N MET A 1 -4.68 11.47 -38.11
CA MET A 1 -4.34 10.45 -37.09
C MET A 1 -4.69 11.00 -35.71
N THR A 2 -5.91 10.76 -35.25
CA THR A 2 -6.43 11.31 -34.00
C THR A 2 -6.05 10.37 -32.86
N ARG A 3 -5.13 10.77 -31.97
CA ARG A 3 -4.82 10.04 -30.74
C ARG A 3 -6.08 10.00 -29.88
N ARG A 4 -6.69 8.81 -29.74
CA ARG A 4 -7.74 8.57 -28.74
C ARG A 4 -7.14 8.83 -27.36
N ASN A 5 -7.65 9.85 -26.68
CA ASN A 5 -7.50 9.98 -25.23
C ASN A 5 -8.13 8.74 -24.59
N LYS A 6 -7.31 7.79 -24.15
CA LYS A 6 -7.75 6.74 -23.23
C LYS A 6 -8.10 7.48 -21.94
N THR A 7 -9.39 7.62 -21.64
CA THR A 7 -9.86 7.89 -20.28
C THR A 7 -9.13 6.93 -19.37
N ALA A 8 -8.37 7.44 -18.41
CA ALA A 8 -7.67 6.61 -17.44
C ALA A 8 -8.72 5.87 -16.62
N ALA A 9 -9.04 4.64 -17.04
CA ALA A 9 -9.87 3.74 -16.25
C ALA A 9 -9.19 3.59 -14.89
N THR A 10 -9.94 3.83 -13.83
CA THR A 10 -9.50 3.57 -12.46
C THR A 10 -9.12 2.10 -12.36
N GLN A 11 -7.81 1.80 -12.31
CA GLN A 11 -7.37 0.46 -11.97
C GLN A 11 -7.78 0.21 -10.53
N THR A 12 -8.77 -0.66 -10.33
CA THR A 12 -8.98 -1.32 -9.06
C THR A 12 -7.85 -2.32 -8.90
N ALA A 13 -7.06 -2.19 -7.82
CA ALA A 13 -6.07 -3.19 -7.48
C ALA A 13 -6.79 -4.52 -7.23
N ASP A 14 -6.42 -5.55 -7.97
CA ASP A 14 -6.96 -6.89 -7.77
C ASP A 14 -5.87 -7.74 -7.11
N LEU A 15 -5.93 -7.85 -5.78
CA LEU A 15 -5.09 -8.77 -5.02
C LEU A 15 -5.53 -10.22 -5.18
N LYS A 16 -6.66 -10.50 -5.86
CA LYS A 16 -7.25 -11.84 -5.97
C LYS A 16 -7.34 -12.55 -4.63
N GLU A 17 -7.96 -11.89 -3.65
CA GLU A 17 -8.01 -12.34 -2.25
C GLU A 17 -8.66 -13.72 -2.10
N ALA A 18 -9.62 -14.06 -2.96
CA ALA A 18 -10.28 -15.36 -2.98
C ALA A 18 -9.34 -16.52 -3.36
N GLU A 19 -8.19 -16.22 -3.98
CA GLU A 19 -7.18 -17.19 -4.40
C GLU A 19 -6.05 -17.34 -3.36
N ARG A 20 -6.14 -16.67 -2.21
CA ARG A 20 -5.12 -16.74 -1.14
C ARG A 20 -5.01 -18.17 -0.58
N PRO A 21 -3.84 -18.82 -0.65
CA PRO A 21 -3.61 -20.07 0.05
C PRO A 21 -3.58 -19.85 1.57
N ARG A 22 -3.57 -20.94 2.32
CA ARG A 22 -3.36 -20.91 3.77
C ARG A 22 -2.24 -21.85 4.14
N ALA A 23 -1.31 -21.40 4.96
CA ALA A 23 -0.28 -22.24 5.51
C ALA A 23 -0.90 -23.15 6.60
N PRO A 24 -0.49 -24.44 6.69
CA PRO A 24 -0.86 -25.26 7.84
C PRO A 24 -0.19 -24.71 9.11
N ALA A 25 -0.86 -24.87 10.26
CA ALA A 25 -0.26 -24.54 11.55
C ALA A 25 1.05 -25.33 11.76
N ILE A 26 2.04 -24.70 12.39
CA ILE A 26 3.36 -25.30 12.56
C ILE A 26 3.41 -26.09 13.88
N PRO A 27 3.60 -27.42 13.86
CA PRO A 27 3.67 -28.22 15.09
C PRO A 27 4.77 -27.73 16.03
N GLY A 28 4.42 -27.49 17.29
CA GLY A 28 5.36 -26.98 18.30
C GLY A 28 5.59 -25.48 18.26
N ALA A 29 4.87 -24.69 17.44
CA ALA A 29 4.93 -23.24 17.48
C ALA A 29 4.56 -22.69 18.88
N THR A 30 5.51 -21.96 19.47
CA THR A 30 5.38 -21.40 20.82
C THR A 30 4.96 -19.94 20.78
N GLU A 31 4.54 -19.42 21.93
CA GLU A 31 4.26 -17.99 22.08
C GLU A 31 5.50 -17.11 21.82
N ARG A 32 6.72 -17.64 22.05
CA ARG A 32 7.97 -16.97 21.70
C ARG A 32 8.10 -16.81 20.18
N HIS A 33 7.71 -17.80 19.39
CA HIS A 33 7.74 -17.70 17.92
C HIS A 33 6.74 -16.64 17.43
N ARG A 34 5.50 -16.68 17.95
CA ARG A 34 4.46 -15.69 17.60
C ARG A 34 4.82 -14.24 17.96
N ARG A 35 5.76 -14.02 18.90
CA ARG A 35 6.26 -12.66 19.20
C ARG A 35 6.99 -12.03 18.01
N GLN A 36 7.71 -12.81 17.19
CA GLN A 36 8.34 -12.27 15.98
C GLN A 36 7.29 -11.89 14.94
N GLY A 37 6.27 -12.71 14.72
CA GLY A 37 5.14 -12.34 13.85
C GLY A 37 4.42 -11.07 14.32
N ARG A 38 4.21 -10.91 15.63
CA ARG A 38 3.64 -9.66 16.18
C ARG A 38 4.57 -8.45 16.09
N HIS A 39 5.88 -8.66 15.92
CA HIS A 39 6.83 -7.59 15.62
C HIS A 39 6.61 -7.06 14.20
N LEU A 40 6.45 -7.95 13.21
CA LEU A 40 6.06 -7.57 11.85
C LEU A 40 4.75 -6.79 11.85
N ALA A 41 3.72 -7.31 12.53
CA ALA A 41 2.45 -6.60 12.69
C ALA A 41 2.59 -5.21 13.33
N ALA A 42 3.62 -4.98 14.18
CA ALA A 42 3.89 -3.66 14.74
C ALA A 42 4.45 -2.69 13.70
N ILE A 43 5.32 -3.17 12.80
CA ILE A 43 5.83 -2.41 11.66
C ILE A 43 4.68 -2.04 10.72
N HIS A 44 3.81 -2.99 10.38
CA HIS A 44 2.61 -2.72 9.55
C HIS A 44 1.70 -1.66 10.17
N ARG A 45 1.49 -1.69 11.50
CA ARG A 45 0.71 -0.65 12.19
C ARG A 45 1.32 0.74 12.05
N MET A 46 2.65 0.88 11.98
CA MET A 46 3.31 2.15 11.72
C MET A 46 2.97 2.66 10.31
N HIS A 47 3.08 1.79 9.29
CA HIS A 47 2.69 2.11 7.92
C HIS A 47 1.22 2.52 7.79
N LEU A 48 0.32 1.77 8.42
CA LEU A 48 -1.12 2.08 8.41
C LEU A 48 -1.44 3.41 9.13
N SER A 49 -0.66 3.80 10.14
CA SER A 49 -0.77 5.10 10.79
C SER A 49 -0.40 6.24 9.82
N ASP A 50 0.70 6.10 9.10
CA ASP A 50 1.17 7.09 8.13
C ASP A 50 0.19 7.21 6.94
N VAL A 51 -0.33 6.09 6.44
CA VAL A 51 -1.41 6.06 5.43
C VAL A 51 -2.67 6.76 5.97
N ALA A 52 -3.02 6.56 7.24
CA ALA A 52 -4.17 7.24 7.84
C ALA A 52 -3.97 8.77 7.93
N GLU A 53 -2.74 9.24 8.17
CA GLU A 53 -2.41 10.67 8.13
C GLU A 53 -2.60 11.25 6.73
N ILE A 54 -2.11 10.55 5.69
CA ILE A 54 -2.28 10.96 4.30
C ILE A 54 -3.78 11.03 3.93
N ARG A 55 -4.58 10.04 4.36
CA ARG A 55 -6.04 10.05 4.20
C ARG A 55 -6.67 11.28 4.85
N ASN A 56 -6.20 11.69 6.01
CA ASN A 56 -6.72 12.88 6.69
C ASN A 56 -6.42 14.17 5.91
N ILE A 57 -5.30 14.24 5.18
CA ILE A 57 -5.02 15.34 4.25
C ILE A 57 -6.00 15.34 3.08
N ILE A 58 -6.27 14.17 2.48
CA ILE A 58 -7.28 14.04 1.41
C ILE A 58 -8.65 14.53 1.90
N LYS A 59 -9.09 14.13 3.09
CA LYS A 59 -10.35 14.61 3.68
C LYS A 59 -10.39 16.13 3.87
N ARG A 60 -9.27 16.76 4.24
CA ARG A 60 -9.17 18.22 4.34
C ARG A 60 -9.29 18.87 2.95
N ILE A 61 -8.61 18.33 1.94
CA ILE A 61 -8.72 18.79 0.55
C ILE A 61 -10.18 18.68 0.07
N ASP A 62 -10.83 17.54 0.27
CA ASP A 62 -12.22 17.32 -0.10
C ASP A 62 -13.16 18.33 0.57
N LYS A 63 -12.95 18.63 1.86
CA LYS A 63 -13.72 19.64 2.59
C LYS A 63 -13.49 21.05 2.04
N ASP A 64 -12.25 21.41 1.76
CA ASP A 64 -11.88 22.74 1.24
C ASP A 64 -12.39 22.96 -0.19
N SER A 65 -12.58 21.87 -0.95
CA SER A 65 -13.04 21.87 -2.35
C SER A 65 -14.45 22.48 -2.54
N GLY A 66 -15.33 22.42 -1.53
CA GLY A 66 -16.69 22.99 -1.62
C GLY A 66 -17.59 22.34 -2.68
N ALA A 67 -18.62 23.07 -3.15
CA ALA A 67 -19.60 22.57 -4.12
C ALA A 67 -18.97 22.22 -5.50
N PRO A 68 -19.58 21.30 -6.27
CA PRO A 68 -19.11 20.95 -7.62
C PRO A 68 -18.97 22.18 -8.51
N GLY A 69 -17.84 22.31 -9.22
CA GLY A 69 -17.59 23.39 -10.19
C GLY A 69 -16.65 24.52 -9.72
N GLN A 70 -16.27 24.57 -8.43
CA GLN A 70 -15.29 25.56 -7.92
C GLN A 70 -13.89 25.00 -7.67
N LEU A 71 -13.69 23.70 -7.91
CA LEU A 71 -12.45 23.02 -7.55
C LEU A 71 -11.24 23.60 -8.28
N ASP A 72 -11.35 23.90 -9.57
CA ASP A 72 -10.22 24.43 -10.36
C ASP A 72 -9.75 25.82 -9.88
N ASP A 73 -10.67 26.70 -9.47
CA ASP A 73 -10.33 28.01 -8.92
C ASP A 73 -9.72 27.89 -7.51
N LYS A 74 -10.25 26.97 -6.69
CA LYS A 74 -9.72 26.70 -5.35
C LYS A 74 -8.40 25.94 -5.36
N MET A 75 -8.11 25.16 -6.40
CA MET A 75 -6.82 24.49 -6.57
C MET A 75 -5.65 25.48 -6.67
N LYS A 76 -5.92 26.73 -7.05
CA LYS A 76 -4.94 27.82 -7.08
C LYS A 76 -4.81 28.55 -5.74
N SER A 77 -5.62 28.23 -4.74
CA SER A 77 -5.55 28.86 -3.43
C SER A 77 -4.27 28.45 -2.67
N LEU A 78 -3.77 29.36 -1.83
CA LEU A 78 -2.61 29.08 -0.96
C LEU A 78 -2.88 27.92 0.02
N ALA A 79 -4.11 27.79 0.52
CA ALA A 79 -4.50 26.69 1.40
C ALA A 79 -4.41 25.33 0.68
N MET A 80 -4.97 25.24 -0.52
CA MET A 80 -4.90 24.02 -1.33
C MET A 80 -3.47 23.68 -1.74
N THR A 81 -2.68 24.68 -2.14
CA THR A 81 -1.27 24.51 -2.48
C THR A 81 -0.47 23.93 -1.30
N ARG A 82 -0.73 24.39 -0.07
CA ARG A 82 -0.11 23.82 1.14
C ARG A 82 -0.54 22.38 1.37
N ASN A 83 -1.84 22.08 1.30
CA ASN A 83 -2.35 20.72 1.47
C ASN A 83 -1.75 19.73 0.45
N LEU A 84 -1.68 20.12 -0.83
CA LEU A 84 -1.10 19.29 -1.89
C LEU A 84 0.41 19.06 -1.72
N ARG A 85 1.14 20.07 -1.21
CA ARG A 85 2.56 19.91 -0.86
C ARG A 85 2.74 18.93 0.28
N SER A 86 1.98 19.08 1.37
CA SER A 86 2.02 18.17 2.52
C SER A 86 1.67 16.74 2.11
N PHE A 87 0.62 16.57 1.29
CA PHE A 87 0.28 15.28 0.69
C PHE A 87 1.47 14.67 -0.04
N GLY A 88 2.11 15.42 -0.94
CA GLY A 88 3.25 14.93 -1.72
C GLY A 88 4.44 14.51 -0.87
N THR A 89 4.77 15.26 0.18
CA THR A 89 5.87 14.92 1.10
C THR A 89 5.58 13.64 1.88
N LEU A 90 4.41 13.54 2.51
CA LEU A 90 4.05 12.38 3.33
C LEU A 90 3.86 11.12 2.47
N CYS A 91 3.16 11.25 1.35
CA CYS A 91 3.00 10.16 0.40
C CYS A 91 4.35 9.67 -0.13
N GLY A 92 5.26 10.57 -0.52
CA GLY A 92 6.59 10.17 -1.00
C GLY A 92 7.45 9.48 0.07
N GLY A 93 7.40 9.98 1.31
CA GLY A 93 8.08 9.36 2.44
C GLY A 93 7.54 7.95 2.72
N GLU A 94 6.22 7.78 2.72
CA GLU A 94 5.59 6.48 2.95
C GLU A 94 5.84 5.49 1.82
N CYS A 95 5.78 5.94 0.56
CA CYS A 95 6.16 5.09 -0.58
C CYS A 95 7.57 4.53 -0.43
N ASN A 96 8.54 5.34 -0.02
CA ASN A 96 9.93 4.87 0.15
C ASN A 96 10.07 3.88 1.31
N ARG A 97 9.34 4.10 2.43
CA ARG A 97 9.37 3.18 3.56
C ARG A 97 8.73 1.83 3.25
N LEU A 98 7.59 1.83 2.56
CA LEU A 98 6.95 0.59 2.09
C LEU A 98 7.83 -0.19 1.13
N LEU A 99 8.47 0.50 0.17
CA LEU A 99 9.43 -0.15 -0.73
C LEU A 99 10.59 -0.80 0.04
N PHE A 100 11.16 -0.10 1.02
CA PHE A 100 12.24 -0.66 1.84
C PHE A 100 11.78 -1.87 2.67
N HIS A 101 10.59 -1.79 3.25
CA HIS A 101 9.98 -2.87 4.02
C HIS A 101 9.76 -4.12 3.16
N HIS A 102 9.10 -3.98 2.00
CA HIS A 102 8.92 -5.12 1.09
C HIS A 102 10.25 -5.61 0.52
N ASP A 103 11.22 -4.73 0.19
CA ASP A 103 12.54 -5.16 -0.26
C ASP A 103 13.26 -6.02 0.80
N ALA A 104 13.09 -5.70 2.08
CA ALA A 104 13.63 -6.51 3.17
C ALA A 104 12.95 -7.89 3.22
N GLU A 105 11.64 -7.97 3.03
CA GLU A 105 10.92 -9.24 2.96
C GLU A 105 11.38 -10.08 1.77
N GLU A 106 11.39 -9.49 0.58
CA GLU A 106 11.75 -10.14 -0.67
C GLU A 106 13.17 -10.73 -0.65
N GLN A 107 14.11 -10.02 -0.02
CA GLN A 107 15.55 -10.33 -0.07
C GLN A 107 16.06 -11.06 1.18
N GLN A 108 15.39 -10.97 2.33
CA GLN A 108 15.89 -11.49 3.60
C GLN A 108 14.92 -12.48 4.23
N VAL A 109 13.62 -12.13 4.33
CA VAL A 109 12.62 -12.94 5.05
C VAL A 109 12.12 -14.10 4.20
N PHE A 110 11.55 -13.79 3.03
CA PHE A 110 10.91 -14.77 2.14
C PHE A 110 11.85 -15.89 1.68
N PRO A 111 13.14 -15.65 1.36
CA PRO A 111 14.06 -16.73 1.02
C PRO A 111 14.25 -17.77 2.14
N ILE A 112 14.25 -17.33 3.41
CA ILE A 112 14.36 -18.23 4.58
C ILE A 112 13.08 -19.07 4.71
N LEU A 113 11.91 -18.43 4.58
CA LEU A 113 10.62 -19.12 4.65
C LEU A 113 10.41 -20.09 3.49
N GLU A 114 10.89 -19.77 2.29
CA GLU A 114 10.83 -20.65 1.12
C GLU A 114 11.72 -21.89 1.32
N LEU A 115 12.93 -21.69 1.85
CA LEU A 115 13.92 -22.73 2.09
C LEU A 115 13.49 -23.72 3.19
N LEU A 116 12.98 -23.20 4.31
CA LEU A 116 12.69 -23.98 5.51
C LEU A 116 11.21 -24.38 5.65
N GLY A 117 10.34 -23.75 4.87
CA GLY A 117 8.90 -23.88 5.00
C GLY A 117 8.29 -25.15 4.42
N SER A 118 7.02 -25.36 4.73
CA SER A 118 6.16 -26.36 4.07
C SER A 118 5.73 -25.89 2.67
N ASP A 119 5.15 -26.78 1.86
CA ASP A 119 4.55 -26.40 0.57
C ASP A 119 3.45 -25.34 0.72
N GLY A 120 2.65 -25.43 1.80
CA GLY A 120 1.63 -24.43 2.09
C GLY A 120 2.23 -23.05 2.39
N LEU A 121 3.33 -22.99 3.16
CA LEU A 121 4.02 -21.75 3.44
C LEU A 121 4.67 -21.15 2.18
N ARG A 122 5.29 -21.98 1.32
CA ARG A 122 5.81 -21.53 0.02
C ARG A 122 4.72 -20.92 -0.86
N ALA A 123 3.52 -21.52 -0.88
CA ALA A 123 2.40 -20.97 -1.63
C ALA A 123 1.94 -19.61 -1.06
N VAL A 124 1.92 -19.45 0.26
CA VAL A 124 1.63 -18.15 0.91
C VAL A 124 2.67 -17.11 0.51
N VAL A 125 3.97 -17.43 0.61
CA VAL A 125 5.05 -16.50 0.24
C VAL A 125 4.95 -16.09 -1.23
N GLN A 126 4.71 -17.04 -2.14
CA GLN A 126 4.51 -16.71 -3.55
C GLN A 126 3.32 -15.77 -3.74
N LYS A 127 2.21 -16.00 -3.03
CA LYS A 127 1.05 -15.11 -3.08
C LYS A 127 1.38 -13.70 -2.56
N LEU A 128 2.19 -13.58 -1.50
CA LEU A 128 2.62 -12.29 -0.96
C LEU A 128 3.48 -11.52 -1.99
N ARG A 129 4.40 -12.19 -2.68
CA ARG A 129 5.17 -11.59 -3.78
C ARG A 129 4.25 -11.08 -4.91
N ASP A 130 3.26 -11.88 -5.31
CA ASP A 130 2.28 -11.45 -6.32
C ASP A 130 1.49 -10.20 -5.86
N GLU A 131 1.14 -10.12 -4.57
CA GLU A 131 0.48 -8.95 -4.00
C GLU A 131 1.43 -7.72 -3.92
N HIS A 132 2.72 -7.92 -3.64
CA HIS A 132 3.73 -6.87 -3.69
C HIS A 132 3.83 -6.23 -5.08
N GLU A 133 3.74 -7.01 -6.17
CA GLU A 133 3.75 -6.45 -7.52
C GLU A 133 2.59 -5.47 -7.76
N VAL A 134 1.40 -5.84 -7.29
CA VAL A 134 0.19 -5.00 -7.37
C VAL A 134 0.36 -3.72 -6.52
N ILE A 135 0.87 -3.85 -5.29
CA ILE A 135 1.12 -2.70 -4.41
C ILE A 135 2.18 -1.78 -5.00
N HIS A 136 3.29 -2.32 -5.52
CA HIS A 136 4.33 -1.55 -6.18
C HIS A 136 3.82 -0.83 -7.43
N ALA A 137 2.90 -1.44 -8.19
CA ALA A 137 2.23 -0.76 -9.30
C ALA A 137 1.39 0.44 -8.82
N LEU A 138 0.61 0.27 -7.75
CA LEU A 138 -0.16 1.36 -7.13
C LEU A 138 0.74 2.49 -6.62
N LEU A 139 1.87 2.17 -5.99
CA LEU A 139 2.84 3.17 -5.51
C LEU A 139 3.42 4.00 -6.68
N ARG A 140 3.77 3.35 -7.80
CA ARG A 140 4.23 4.03 -9.02
C ARG A 140 3.15 4.92 -9.62
N ASP A 141 1.90 4.45 -9.67
CA ASP A 141 0.76 5.21 -10.16
C ASP A 141 0.44 6.41 -9.26
N LEU A 142 0.56 6.25 -7.95
CA LEU A 142 0.36 7.30 -6.96
C LEU A 142 1.41 8.40 -7.10
N ALA A 143 2.69 8.02 -7.21
CA ALA A 143 3.80 8.95 -7.47
C ALA A 143 3.59 9.72 -8.78
N SER A 144 3.17 9.03 -9.84
CA SER A 144 2.85 9.64 -11.14
C SER A 144 1.65 10.59 -11.05
N GLY A 145 0.60 10.20 -10.31
CA GLY A 145 -0.57 11.03 -10.03
C GLY A 145 -0.21 12.30 -9.26
N ALA A 146 0.64 12.19 -8.24
CA ALA A 146 1.07 13.33 -7.43
C ALA A 146 1.88 14.33 -8.28
N LYS A 147 2.74 13.83 -9.17
CA LYS A 147 3.45 14.67 -10.15
C LYS A 147 2.48 15.39 -11.09
N ARG A 148 1.46 14.70 -11.61
CA ARG A 148 0.43 15.31 -12.48
C ARG A 148 -0.33 16.43 -11.77
N VAL A 149 -0.82 16.17 -10.54
CA VAL A 149 -1.53 17.17 -9.74
C VAL A 149 -0.66 18.38 -9.44
N ARG A 150 0.63 18.19 -9.17
CA ARG A 150 1.57 19.29 -8.95
C ARG A 150 1.83 20.14 -10.20
N SER A 151 1.97 19.50 -11.36
CA SER A 151 2.33 20.18 -12.62
C SER A 151 1.15 20.89 -13.29
N ALA A 152 -0.04 20.32 -13.22
CA ALA A 152 -1.25 20.89 -13.81
C ALA A 152 -2.46 20.59 -12.90
N PRO A 153 -2.61 21.31 -11.78
CA PRO A 153 -3.69 21.07 -10.82
C PRO A 153 -5.05 21.28 -11.49
N ASN A 154 -5.88 20.23 -11.47
CA ASN A 154 -7.29 20.29 -11.89
C ASN A 154 -8.10 19.19 -11.21
N ALA A 155 -9.42 19.34 -11.21
CA ALA A 155 -10.37 18.42 -10.59
C ALA A 155 -10.18 16.95 -11.01
N ALA A 156 -9.99 16.70 -12.32
CA ALA A 156 -9.86 15.34 -12.84
C ALA A 156 -8.54 14.67 -12.40
N ALA A 157 -7.43 15.42 -12.42
CA ALA A 157 -6.13 14.93 -11.95
C ALA A 157 -6.16 14.60 -10.45
N TYR A 158 -6.82 15.44 -9.64
CA TYR A 158 -7.01 15.18 -8.22
C TYR A 158 -7.90 13.97 -7.96
N ALA A 159 -9.03 13.85 -8.65
CA ALA A 159 -9.93 12.71 -8.53
C ALA A 159 -9.23 11.38 -8.84
N ALA A 160 -8.41 11.35 -9.90
CA ALA A 160 -7.60 10.18 -10.25
C ALA A 160 -6.58 9.84 -9.16
N LEU A 161 -5.86 10.84 -8.62
CA LEU A 161 -4.91 10.66 -7.52
C LEU A 161 -5.58 10.08 -6.28
N ARG A 162 -6.73 10.64 -5.90
CA ARG A 162 -7.53 10.19 -4.75
C ARG A 162 -8.02 8.75 -4.93
N ALA A 163 -8.46 8.39 -6.14
CA ALA A 163 -8.87 7.02 -6.44
C ALA A 163 -7.71 6.03 -6.31
N THR A 164 -6.54 6.35 -6.87
CA THR A 164 -5.33 5.51 -6.70
C THR A 164 -4.93 5.36 -5.24
N PHE A 165 -4.96 6.44 -4.45
CA PHE A 165 -4.69 6.36 -3.01
C PHE A 165 -5.68 5.44 -2.29
N THR A 166 -6.97 5.52 -2.63
CA THR A 166 -8.02 4.70 -2.01
C THR A 166 -7.80 3.21 -2.32
N SER A 167 -7.44 2.89 -3.57
CA SER A 167 -7.05 1.52 -3.96
C SER A 167 -5.83 1.03 -3.19
N LEU A 168 -4.79 1.87 -3.05
CA LEU A 168 -3.58 1.52 -2.29
C LEU A 168 -3.88 1.28 -0.81
N GLU A 169 -4.65 2.17 -0.16
CA GLU A 169 -5.02 2.01 1.25
C GLU A 169 -5.78 0.70 1.49
N GLY A 170 -6.72 0.36 0.59
CA GLY A 170 -7.45 -0.90 0.66
C GLY A 170 -6.54 -2.11 0.49
N ALA A 171 -5.65 -2.08 -0.52
CA ALA A 171 -4.71 -3.15 -0.79
C ALA A 171 -3.76 -3.39 0.39
N LEU A 172 -3.12 -2.34 0.93
CA LEU A 172 -2.19 -2.46 2.06
C LEU A 172 -2.86 -3.08 3.29
N LYS A 173 -4.08 -2.66 3.63
CA LYS A 173 -4.81 -3.24 4.78
C LYS A 173 -5.10 -4.72 4.60
N SER A 174 -5.55 -5.10 3.41
CA SER A 174 -5.88 -6.49 3.09
C SER A 174 -4.62 -7.36 3.07
N HIS A 175 -3.56 -6.86 2.44
CA HIS A 175 -2.27 -7.52 2.33
C HIS A 175 -1.61 -7.74 3.70
N PHE A 176 -1.43 -6.68 4.49
CA PHE A 176 -0.84 -6.80 5.83
C PHE A 176 -1.62 -7.75 6.73
N HIS A 177 -2.96 -7.71 6.68
CA HIS A 177 -3.76 -8.64 7.47
C HIS A 177 -3.50 -10.11 7.09
N TYR A 178 -3.40 -10.39 5.79
CA TYR A 178 -3.12 -11.74 5.30
C TYR A 178 -1.73 -12.20 5.70
N GLU A 179 -0.71 -11.37 5.51
CA GLU A 179 0.66 -11.68 5.90
C GLU A 179 0.80 -11.90 7.41
N GLU A 180 0.26 -10.98 8.22
CA GLU A 180 0.27 -11.09 9.68
C GLU A 180 -0.37 -12.38 10.17
N THR A 181 -1.43 -12.83 9.49
CA THR A 181 -2.16 -14.05 9.85
C THR A 181 -1.37 -15.30 9.48
N GLU A 182 -0.87 -15.37 8.24
CA GLU A 182 -0.26 -16.60 7.72
C GLU A 182 1.20 -16.76 8.15
N LEU A 183 1.92 -15.66 8.45
CA LEU A 183 3.32 -15.70 8.84
C LEU A 183 3.56 -15.64 10.36
N GLU A 184 2.51 -15.48 11.20
CA GLU A 184 2.66 -15.23 12.65
C GLU A 184 3.61 -16.23 13.33
N GLU A 185 3.44 -17.51 13.03
CA GLU A 185 4.23 -18.60 13.60
C GLU A 185 5.55 -18.79 12.86
N ALA A 186 5.52 -18.74 11.52
CA ALA A 186 6.61 -19.12 10.65
C ALA A 186 7.86 -18.28 10.85
N LEU A 187 7.68 -16.97 11.05
CA LEU A 187 8.78 -16.02 11.23
C LEU A 187 9.67 -16.43 12.41
N GLY A 188 9.06 -16.72 13.56
CA GLY A 188 9.79 -17.11 14.76
C GLY A 188 10.23 -18.57 14.80
N VAL A 189 9.56 -19.48 14.09
CA VAL A 189 10.01 -20.88 14.00
C VAL A 189 11.27 -20.99 13.14
N HIS A 190 11.35 -20.21 12.06
CA HIS A 190 12.43 -20.27 11.08
C HIS A 190 13.52 -19.21 11.30
N ASP A 191 13.38 -18.36 12.33
CA ASP A 191 14.30 -17.27 12.65
C ASP A 191 14.51 -16.32 11.45
N ALA A 192 13.40 -15.91 10.84
CA ALA A 192 13.38 -15.17 9.58
C ALA A 192 13.26 -13.64 9.76
N LEU A 193 13.30 -13.12 11.00
CA LEU A 193 13.14 -11.69 11.34
C LEU A 193 14.20 -11.19 12.32
#